data_AF-A0A421GM79-F1
#
_entry.id   AF-A0A421GM79-F1
#
_cell.length_a   1.000
_cell.length_b   1.000
_cell.length_c   1.000
_cell.angle_alpha   90.00
_cell.angle_beta   90.00
_cell.angle_gamma   90.00
#
_symmetry.space_group_name_H-M   'P 1'
#
loop_
_entity.id
_entity.type
_entity.pdbx_description
1 polymer ?
#
loop_
_entity_poly.entity_id
_entity_poly.type
_entity_poly.pdbx_seq_one_letter_code
_entity_poly.pdbx_strand_id
1 'polypeptide(L)'
;MRELRAIAAERGLKYYLHLSKPELFSLLQRKEGGGALKAATHAAEDTKENDIRLVESAPTATKRTSERLSSRKNKRKSPESGKTEAPRDKKKAKVVINTLDPIMLAELGPHTFEFVRSNGSVVVYNVESLVQYILATGDFSEPETRIPFSDDDLRRIDQEARKAKLNEKSVMDAKNNKHKFEEQKVKRDGILGLERCASEYVNKMLEIVESDDPEEGEMLLIMSVFPSFSDIFEQIRRSDAEYAKHSMDHFMQYMKGPKNRPTVDTSGLLPVILGFLEDVVKGEQGASAFGF
;
A
#
# COMPACT_ATOMS: atom_id res chain seq x y z
N MET A 1 24.33 14.57 -22.60
CA MET A 1 23.60 14.70 -23.88
C MET A 1 24.45 15.30 -25.00
N ARG A 2 25.19 16.41 -24.77
CA ARG A 2 26.04 17.03 -25.80
C ARG A 2 27.11 16.08 -26.37
N GLU A 3 27.80 15.35 -25.51
CA GLU A 3 28.84 14.37 -25.91
C GLU A 3 28.29 13.25 -26.79
N LEU A 4 27.15 12.65 -26.43
CA LEU A 4 26.52 11.58 -27.22
C LEU A 4 26.09 12.08 -28.61
N ARG A 5 25.61 13.33 -28.71
CA ARG A 5 25.25 13.96 -29.98
C ARG A 5 26.48 14.26 -30.84
N ALA A 6 27.59 14.68 -30.23
CA ALA A 6 28.86 14.88 -30.94
C ALA A 6 29.38 13.57 -31.53
N ILE A 7 29.36 12.47 -30.76
CA ILE A 7 29.75 11.14 -31.23
C ILE A 7 28.82 10.66 -32.34
N ALA A 8 27.51 10.92 -32.24
CA ALA A 8 26.56 10.55 -33.29
C ALA A 8 26.78 11.34 -34.60
N ALA A 9 27.13 12.62 -34.49
CA ALA A 9 27.51 13.47 -35.63
C ALA A 9 28.78 12.96 -36.31
N GLU A 10 29.82 12.63 -35.51
CA GLU A 10 31.09 12.09 -36.00
C GLU A 10 30.91 10.73 -36.69
N ARG A 11 29.96 9.91 -36.21
CA ARG A 11 29.59 8.62 -36.83
C ARG A 11 28.64 8.76 -38.04
N GLY A 12 28.31 9.98 -38.45
CA GLY A 12 27.47 10.26 -39.62
C GLY A 12 26.03 9.75 -39.49
N LEU A 13 25.53 9.60 -38.26
CA LEU A 13 24.16 9.18 -38.03
C LEU A 13 23.21 10.31 -38.45
N LYS A 14 22.14 9.95 -39.17
CA LYS A 14 21.05 10.87 -39.49
C LYS A 14 19.94 10.69 -38.46
N TYR A 15 19.20 11.75 -38.15
CA TYR A 15 18.01 11.69 -37.28
C TYR A 15 18.29 11.28 -35.81
N TYR A 16 19.38 11.78 -35.20
CA TYR A 16 19.70 11.50 -33.79
C TYR A 16 19.34 12.64 -32.81
N LEU A 17 18.88 13.78 -33.31
CA LEU A 17 18.61 14.98 -32.50
C LEU A 17 17.39 14.83 -31.58
N HIS A 18 16.39 14.07 -32.04
CA HIS A 18 15.12 13.80 -31.35
C HIS A 18 15.14 12.54 -30.48
N LEU A 19 16.26 11.81 -30.44
CA LEU A 19 16.39 10.64 -29.59
C LEU A 19 16.61 11.03 -28.13
N SER A 20 15.93 10.32 -27.23
CA SER A 20 16.17 10.41 -25.79
C SER A 20 17.56 9.88 -25.43
N LYS A 21 18.08 10.23 -24.24
CA LYS A 21 19.40 9.78 -23.76
C LYS A 21 19.58 8.25 -23.83
N PRO A 22 18.65 7.40 -23.35
CA PRO A 22 18.82 5.95 -23.42
C PRO A 22 18.78 5.43 -24.87
N GLU A 23 17.90 5.96 -25.73
CA GLU A 23 17.81 5.53 -27.13
C GLU A 23 19.09 5.87 -27.90
N LEU A 24 19.62 7.09 -27.72
CA LEU A 24 20.86 7.52 -28.35
C LEU A 24 22.06 6.67 -27.87
N PHE A 25 22.06 6.29 -26.59
CA PHE A 25 23.09 5.43 -26.02
C PHE A 25 23.03 4.00 -26.59
N SER A 26 21.84 3.40 -26.68
CA SER A 26 21.65 2.09 -27.30
C SER A 26 22.00 2.09 -28.79
N LEU A 27 21.67 3.16 -29.51
CA LEU A 27 22.01 3.33 -30.92
C LEU A 27 23.52 3.39 -31.14
N LEU A 28 24.26 4.06 -30.25
CA LEU A 28 25.72 4.16 -30.33
C LEU A 28 26.42 2.84 -29.98
N GLN A 29 25.88 2.04 -29.05
CA GLN A 29 26.44 0.73 -28.70
C GLN A 29 26.25 -0.34 -29.80
N ARG A 30 25.12 -0.31 -30.52
CA ARG A 30 24.84 -1.31 -31.58
C ARG A 30 25.83 -1.26 -32.74
N LYS A 31 26.53 -0.14 -32.95
CA LYS A 31 27.42 0.05 -34.12
C LYS A 31 28.91 -0.20 -33.84
N GLU A 32 29.29 -0.53 -32.61
CA GLU A 32 30.69 -0.85 -32.27
C GLU A 32 31.10 -2.29 -32.65
N GLY A 33 30.17 -3.10 -33.14
CA GLY A 33 30.46 -4.46 -33.64
C GLY A 33 30.41 -4.57 -35.16
N GLY A 34 31.55 -4.35 -35.84
CA GLY A 34 31.87 -5.04 -37.09
C GLY A 34 31.57 -4.34 -38.43
N GLY A 35 32.64 -3.97 -39.15
CA GLY A 35 32.85 -4.37 -40.55
C GLY A 35 32.14 -3.58 -41.67
N ALA A 36 32.94 -2.87 -42.46
CA ALA A 36 32.55 -2.26 -43.74
C ALA A 36 32.34 -3.31 -44.86
N LEU A 37 31.32 -3.12 -45.71
CA LEU A 37 31.40 -2.89 -47.18
C LEU A 37 30.07 -3.15 -47.92
N LYS A 38 29.67 -2.12 -48.70
CA LYS A 38 29.05 -2.10 -50.06
C LYS A 38 27.65 -2.70 -50.36
N ALA A 39 26.73 -1.77 -50.64
CA ALA A 39 25.98 -1.51 -51.88
C ALA A 39 25.34 -2.65 -52.73
N ALA A 40 24.02 -2.53 -52.94
CA ALA A 40 23.23 -2.69 -54.20
C ALA A 40 21.75 -2.98 -53.82
N THR A 41 20.78 -2.08 -54.00
CA THR A 41 19.88 -1.87 -55.17
C THR A 41 18.98 -3.03 -55.62
N HIS A 42 17.67 -2.71 -55.69
CA HIS A 42 16.58 -3.22 -56.54
C HIS A 42 15.76 -4.48 -56.16
N ALA A 43 14.45 -4.22 -55.99
CA ALA A 43 13.29 -4.78 -56.71
C ALA A 43 12.68 -6.16 -56.35
N ALA A 44 11.33 -6.12 -56.21
CA ALA A 44 10.31 -7.10 -56.61
C ALA A 44 10.39 -8.50 -55.93
N GLU A 45 9.39 -9.36 -55.86
CA GLU A 45 7.96 -9.43 -56.16
C GLU A 45 7.50 -10.71 -55.43
N ASP A 46 6.26 -10.71 -54.94
CA ASP A 46 5.28 -11.79 -55.04
C ASP A 46 5.44 -13.21 -54.42
N THR A 47 4.26 -13.78 -54.10
CA THR A 47 3.90 -15.19 -53.88
C THR A 47 4.42 -15.95 -52.65
N LYS A 48 3.74 -16.94 -52.05
CA LYS A 48 2.33 -17.36 -51.86
C LYS A 48 2.40 -18.59 -50.92
N GLU A 49 1.38 -18.72 -50.07
CA GLU A 49 0.73 -19.97 -49.61
C GLU A 49 1.44 -21.09 -48.83
N ASN A 50 0.61 -21.62 -47.89
CA ASN A 50 0.46 -23.02 -47.44
C ASN A 50 1.47 -23.56 -46.41
N ASP A 51 1.12 -24.45 -45.47
CA ASP A 51 -0.14 -24.91 -44.87
C ASP A 51 0.29 -25.87 -43.72
N ILE A 52 -0.60 -26.09 -42.73
CA ILE A 52 -0.81 -27.37 -42.02
C ILE A 52 0.22 -27.96 -41.00
N ARG A 53 -0.29 -28.14 -39.76
CA ARG A 53 -0.17 -29.29 -38.80
C ARG A 53 1.19 -29.53 -38.07
N LEU A 54 1.32 -30.16 -36.89
CA LEU A 54 0.46 -30.75 -35.84
C LEU A 54 1.41 -31.41 -34.80
N VAL A 55 0.99 -31.47 -33.52
CA VAL A 55 1.33 -32.47 -32.46
C VAL A 55 2.61 -32.36 -31.61
N GLU A 56 2.32 -32.45 -30.30
CA GLU A 56 3.03 -32.97 -29.11
C GLU A 56 4.53 -33.28 -29.15
N SER A 57 5.22 -32.97 -28.05
CA SER A 57 5.69 -34.00 -27.11
C SER A 57 6.46 -33.41 -25.91
N ALA A 58 6.07 -33.82 -24.70
CA ALA A 58 6.96 -33.88 -23.54
C ALA A 58 7.98 -35.02 -23.71
N PRO A 59 9.12 -35.00 -22.99
CA PRO A 59 9.28 -36.02 -21.94
C PRO A 59 10.14 -35.62 -20.71
N THR A 60 9.62 -36.03 -19.54
CA THR A 60 10.23 -36.74 -18.38
C THR A 60 11.71 -36.62 -17.96
N ALA A 61 11.88 -36.20 -16.68
CA ALA A 61 12.48 -36.90 -15.52
C ALA A 61 13.97 -37.29 -15.44
N THR A 62 14.65 -36.90 -14.33
CA THR A 62 15.24 -37.79 -13.27
C THR A 62 16.07 -36.98 -12.23
N LYS A 63 15.68 -36.99 -10.92
CA LYS A 63 16.21 -37.73 -9.74
C LYS A 63 17.46 -37.17 -9.00
N ARG A 64 17.30 -36.96 -7.67
CA ARG A 64 18.23 -37.27 -6.53
C ARG A 64 17.67 -36.62 -5.24
N THR A 65 17.00 -37.28 -4.28
CA THR A 65 17.40 -38.21 -3.20
C THR A 65 18.57 -37.81 -2.29
N SER A 66 18.31 -37.56 -1.01
CA SER A 66 19.07 -38.12 0.12
C SER A 66 18.26 -38.15 1.44
N GLU A 67 18.26 -39.33 2.06
CA GLU A 67 17.80 -39.64 3.43
C GLU A 67 18.97 -39.60 4.43
N ARG A 68 18.62 -39.76 5.73
CA ARG A 68 19.42 -40.07 6.94
C ARG A 68 19.55 -38.86 7.88
N LEU A 69 19.22 -38.95 9.17
CA LEU A 69 19.58 -39.99 10.14
C LEU A 69 18.51 -40.17 11.24
N SER A 70 18.11 -41.43 11.44
CA SER A 70 17.51 -41.95 12.67
C SER A 70 18.57 -42.69 13.49
N SER A 71 18.50 -42.59 14.83
CA SER A 71 18.67 -43.66 15.84
C SER A 71 19.49 -43.25 17.07
N ARG A 72 18.87 -43.36 18.27
CA ARG A 72 19.38 -44.22 19.36
C ARG A 72 18.39 -44.34 20.52
N LYS A 73 17.89 -45.57 20.68
CA LYS A 73 17.32 -46.15 21.91
C LYS A 73 18.35 -46.07 23.04
N ASN A 74 17.89 -45.80 24.26
CA ASN A 74 18.24 -46.66 25.39
C ASN A 74 17.18 -46.66 26.49
N LYS A 75 17.02 -47.86 27.05
CA LYS A 75 15.99 -48.40 27.93
C LYS A 75 16.59 -48.53 29.33
N ARG A 76 15.88 -48.14 30.40
CA ARG A 76 15.97 -48.80 31.72
C ARG A 76 14.73 -48.50 32.58
N LYS A 77 14.36 -49.55 33.34
CA LYS A 77 13.13 -49.77 34.12
C LYS A 77 13.13 -49.04 35.47
N SER A 78 11.91 -48.87 35.99
CA SER A 78 11.44 -48.38 37.30
C SER A 78 11.95 -49.17 38.53
N PRO A 79 11.78 -48.64 39.78
CA PRO A 79 10.58 -48.93 40.58
C PRO A 79 10.02 -47.76 41.44
N GLU A 80 8.81 -47.99 41.97
CA GLU A 80 7.90 -47.15 42.76
C GLU A 80 8.46 -46.58 44.08
N SER A 81 7.97 -45.41 44.52
CA SER A 81 7.06 -45.28 45.68
C SER A 81 6.77 -43.81 46.01
N GLY A 82 5.62 -43.60 46.64
CA GLY A 82 4.90 -42.33 46.69
C GLY A 82 5.60 -41.14 47.36
N LYS A 83 5.20 -39.96 46.93
CA LYS A 83 4.46 -39.02 47.80
C LYS A 83 3.84 -37.91 46.96
N THR A 84 2.56 -37.75 47.19
CA THR A 84 1.67 -36.69 46.74
C THR A 84 2.21 -35.35 47.26
N GLU A 85 2.79 -34.54 46.38
CA GLU A 85 2.92 -33.11 46.62
C GLU A 85 2.33 -32.37 45.42
N ALA A 86 1.26 -31.63 45.70
CA ALA A 86 0.58 -30.75 44.77
C ALA A 86 1.59 -29.82 44.07
N PRO A 87 1.42 -29.52 42.77
CA PRO A 87 2.18 -28.45 42.16
C PRO A 87 1.77 -27.16 42.85
N ARG A 88 2.61 -26.65 43.74
CA ARG A 88 2.48 -25.29 44.27
C ARG A 88 2.58 -24.37 43.05
N ASP A 89 1.43 -23.85 42.62
CA ASP A 89 1.31 -22.72 41.71
C ASP A 89 2.12 -21.57 42.30
N LYS A 90 3.39 -21.49 41.90
CA LYS A 90 4.19 -20.29 42.05
C LYS A 90 3.50 -19.26 41.16
N LYS A 91 2.56 -18.50 41.73
CA LYS A 91 2.00 -17.29 41.14
C LYS A 91 3.18 -16.40 40.78
N LYS A 92 3.65 -16.49 39.54
CA LYS A 92 4.61 -15.55 38.98
C LYS A 92 3.99 -14.17 39.19
N ALA A 93 4.74 -13.28 39.85
CA ALA A 93 4.25 -11.92 40.08
C ALA A 93 3.84 -11.32 38.73
N LYS A 94 2.58 -10.87 38.63
CA LYS A 94 2.08 -10.20 37.43
C LYS A 94 2.89 -8.94 37.23
N VAL A 95 3.67 -8.89 36.16
CA VAL A 95 4.41 -7.68 35.78
C VAL A 95 3.49 -6.86 34.89
N VAL A 96 2.92 -5.79 35.45
CA VAL A 96 2.17 -4.79 34.68
C VAL A 96 3.19 -3.91 33.96
N ILE A 97 3.07 -3.82 32.63
CA ILE A 97 4.08 -3.13 31.80
C ILE A 97 3.78 -1.64 31.65
N ASN A 98 2.51 -1.24 31.60
CA ASN A 98 2.11 0.09 31.17
C ASN A 98 1.40 0.92 32.25
N THR A 99 1.63 2.22 32.23
CA THR A 99 0.97 3.22 33.10
C THR A 99 -0.09 4.05 32.36
N LEU A 100 -0.01 4.10 31.03
CA LEU A 100 -0.96 4.75 30.13
C LEU A 100 -1.68 3.71 29.28
N ASP A 101 -2.90 4.03 28.87
CA ASP A 101 -3.65 3.25 27.90
C ASP A 101 -2.93 3.22 26.55
N PRO A 102 -2.56 2.04 26.02
CA PRO A 102 -1.83 1.95 24.76
C PRO A 102 -2.58 2.47 23.53
N ILE A 103 -3.91 2.53 23.57
CA ILE A 103 -4.72 2.96 22.41
C ILE A 103 -4.75 4.48 22.31
N MET A 104 -5.17 5.16 23.39
CA MET A 104 -5.36 6.61 23.40
C MET A 104 -4.15 7.38 23.97
N LEU A 105 -3.14 6.67 24.49
CA LEU A 105 -1.99 7.24 25.21
C LEU A 105 -2.41 8.15 26.39
N ALA A 106 -3.57 7.86 26.97
CA ALA A 106 -4.17 8.60 28.09
C ALA A 106 -3.98 7.85 29.41
N GLU A 107 -4.19 8.52 30.54
CA GLU A 107 -4.15 7.88 31.85
C GLU A 107 -5.18 6.75 31.97
N LEU A 108 -4.84 5.73 32.75
CA LEU A 108 -5.76 4.63 33.04
C LEU A 108 -6.90 5.12 33.94
N GLY A 109 -8.13 4.95 33.47
CA GLY A 109 -9.34 5.37 34.13
C GLY A 109 -9.84 4.35 35.18
N PRO A 110 -11.07 4.55 35.69
CA PRO A 110 -11.65 3.69 36.73
C PRO A 110 -12.06 2.30 36.22
N HIS A 111 -12.25 2.15 34.91
CA HIS A 111 -12.68 0.91 34.27
C HIS A 111 -11.61 0.41 33.31
N THR A 112 -10.91 -0.64 33.73
CA THR A 112 -9.78 -1.19 32.99
C THR A 112 -9.93 -2.69 32.70
N PHE A 113 -9.26 -3.13 31.65
CA PHE A 113 -9.18 -4.53 31.26
C PHE A 113 -7.72 -5.00 31.28
N GLU A 114 -7.46 -6.09 32.00
CA GLU A 114 -6.15 -6.74 32.05
C GLU A 114 -6.06 -7.87 31.01
N PHE A 115 -5.14 -7.73 30.04
CA PHE A 115 -4.76 -8.80 29.12
C PHE A 115 -3.44 -9.44 29.54
N VAL A 116 -3.41 -10.77 29.65
CA VAL A 116 -2.21 -11.52 30.04
C VAL A 116 -1.59 -12.16 28.80
N ARG A 117 -0.36 -11.78 28.48
CA ARG A 117 0.38 -12.31 27.33
C ARG A 117 1.00 -13.67 27.64
N SER A 118 1.39 -14.39 26.59
CA SER A 118 2.05 -15.70 26.69
C SER A 118 3.39 -15.67 27.47
N ASN A 119 4.07 -14.54 27.49
CA ASN A 119 5.29 -14.32 28.28
C ASN A 119 5.02 -14.03 29.77
N GLY A 120 3.75 -13.95 30.19
CA GLY A 120 3.34 -13.67 31.57
C GLY A 120 3.26 -12.18 31.92
N SER A 121 3.52 -11.29 30.97
CA SER A 121 3.30 -9.86 31.17
C SER A 121 1.83 -9.48 31.06
N VAL A 122 1.44 -8.43 31.79
CA VAL A 122 0.06 -7.92 31.81
C VAL A 122 0.02 -6.51 31.26
N VAL A 123 -0.94 -6.29 30.36
CA VAL A 123 -1.25 -4.99 29.78
C VAL A 123 -2.61 -4.57 30.28
N VAL A 124 -2.73 -3.30 30.61
CA VAL A 124 -3.97 -2.71 31.09
C VAL A 124 -4.48 -1.73 30.05
N TYR A 125 -5.73 -1.90 29.63
CA TYR A 125 -6.41 -1.00 28.71
C TYR A 125 -7.55 -0.28 29.41
N ASN A 126 -7.87 0.93 28.97
CA ASN A 126 -9.18 1.50 29.30
C ASN A 126 -10.25 0.72 28.54
N VAL A 127 -11.31 0.33 29.23
CA VAL A 127 -12.37 -0.50 28.62
C VAL A 127 -13.06 0.25 27.48
N GLU A 128 -13.25 1.56 27.65
CA GLU A 128 -13.87 2.43 26.66
C GLU A 128 -13.09 2.44 25.33
N SER A 129 -11.80 2.75 25.39
CA SER A 129 -10.95 2.81 24.20
C SER A 129 -10.80 1.44 23.53
N LEU A 130 -10.69 0.37 24.33
CA LEU A 130 -10.58 -0.99 23.81
C LEU A 130 -11.85 -1.42 23.06
N VAL A 131 -13.04 -1.15 23.62
CA VAL A 131 -14.32 -1.46 22.98
C VAL A 131 -14.48 -0.64 21.70
N GLN A 132 -14.25 0.67 21.76
CA GLN A 132 -14.33 1.55 20.59
C GLN A 132 -13.37 1.10 19.48
N TYR A 133 -12.13 0.73 19.84
CA TYR A 133 -11.16 0.21 18.87
C TYR A 133 -11.65 -1.07 18.20
N ILE A 134 -12.09 -2.07 18.96
CA ILE A 134 -12.57 -3.35 18.42
C ILE A 134 -13.77 -3.12 17.50
N LEU A 135 -14.72 -2.27 17.91
CA LEU A 135 -15.92 -1.98 17.12
C LEU A 135 -15.65 -1.08 15.90
N ALA A 136 -14.66 -0.20 15.95
CA ALA A 136 -14.31 0.64 14.81
C ALA A 136 -13.47 -0.11 13.77
N THR A 137 -12.57 -0.98 14.22
CA THR A 137 -11.64 -1.71 13.34
C THR A 137 -12.18 -3.06 12.90
N GLY A 138 -13.03 -3.68 13.70
CA GLY A 138 -13.42 -5.09 13.55
C GLY A 138 -12.29 -6.07 13.80
N ASP A 139 -11.19 -5.64 14.43
CA ASP A 139 -10.08 -6.51 14.82
C ASP A 139 -10.29 -7.00 16.25
N PHE A 140 -10.47 -8.31 16.40
CA PHE A 140 -10.70 -8.98 17.69
C PHE A 140 -9.39 -9.51 18.29
N SER A 141 -8.30 -8.80 18.02
CA SER A 141 -6.96 -9.11 18.51
C SER A 141 -6.45 -7.98 19.38
N GLU A 142 -5.55 -8.30 20.31
CA GLU A 142 -4.94 -7.31 21.19
C GLU A 142 -4.16 -6.26 20.36
N PRO A 143 -4.34 -4.94 20.59
CA PRO A 143 -3.85 -3.92 19.66
C PRO A 143 -2.33 -3.85 19.43
N GLU A 144 -1.51 -4.20 20.43
CA GLU A 144 -0.05 -4.08 20.34
C GLU A 144 0.60 -5.33 19.72
N THR A 145 0.22 -6.49 20.24
CA THR A 145 0.79 -7.81 19.95
C THR A 145 0.04 -8.57 18.87
N ARG A 146 -1.18 -8.13 18.54
CA ARG A 146 -2.10 -8.77 17.58
C ARG A 146 -2.42 -10.22 17.94
N ILE A 147 -2.33 -10.57 19.23
CA ILE A 147 -2.74 -11.87 19.73
C ILE A 147 -4.28 -11.90 19.77
N PRO A 148 -4.96 -12.87 19.13
CA PRO A 148 -6.42 -12.93 19.14
C PRO A 148 -6.98 -13.04 20.56
N PHE A 149 -8.01 -12.26 20.87
CA PHE A 149 -8.74 -12.42 22.12
C PHE A 149 -9.54 -13.72 22.12
N SER A 150 -9.50 -14.43 23.25
CA SER A 150 -10.37 -15.58 23.45
C SER A 150 -11.83 -15.14 23.61
N ASP A 151 -12.78 -16.06 23.41
CA ASP A 151 -14.20 -15.77 23.62
C ASP A 151 -14.54 -15.42 25.07
N ASP A 152 -13.72 -15.89 26.01
CA ASP A 152 -13.85 -15.53 27.42
C ASP A 152 -13.32 -14.13 27.68
N ASP A 153 -12.24 -13.70 27.01
CA ASP A 153 -11.72 -12.34 27.10
C ASP A 153 -12.73 -11.32 26.61
N LEU A 154 -13.32 -11.56 25.43
CA LEU A 154 -14.31 -10.67 24.84
C LEU A 154 -15.60 -10.60 25.70
N ARG A 155 -16.02 -11.71 26.30
CA ARG A 155 -17.12 -11.71 27.28
C ARG A 155 -16.78 -10.90 28.53
N ARG A 156 -15.53 -10.96 29.01
CA ARG A 156 -15.05 -10.13 30.13
C ARG A 156 -15.03 -8.65 29.76
N ILE A 157 -14.58 -8.31 28.56
CA ILE A 157 -14.60 -6.93 28.04
C ILE A 157 -16.04 -6.40 28.04
N ASP A 158 -17.02 -7.16 27.53
CA ASP A 158 -18.43 -6.76 27.56
C ASP A 158 -18.99 -6.58 28.98
N GLN A 159 -18.56 -7.42 29.94
CA GLN A 159 -18.97 -7.28 31.34
C GLN A 159 -18.41 -6.01 31.97
N GLU A 160 -17.14 -5.70 31.73
CA GLU A 160 -16.52 -4.46 32.21
C GLU A 160 -17.13 -3.22 31.53
N ALA A 161 -17.48 -3.32 30.25
CA ALA A 161 -18.15 -2.24 29.51
C ALA A 161 -19.54 -1.94 30.09
N ARG A 162 -20.29 -2.99 30.48
CA ARG A 162 -21.59 -2.84 31.17
C ARG A 162 -21.45 -2.21 32.55
N LYS A 163 -20.41 -2.59 33.32
CA LYS A 163 -20.11 -1.96 34.62
C LYS A 163 -19.77 -0.47 34.46
N ALA A 164 -19.03 -0.14 33.40
CA ALA A 164 -18.70 1.22 33.01
C ALA A 164 -19.89 2.01 32.42
N LYS A 165 -21.05 1.37 32.22
CA LYS A 165 -22.25 1.95 31.60
C LYS A 165 -21.99 2.55 30.22
N LEU A 166 -21.11 1.93 29.44
CA LEU A 166 -20.86 2.32 28.06
C LEU A 166 -22.08 1.96 27.20
N ASN A 167 -22.52 2.90 26.36
CA ASN A 167 -23.63 2.70 25.41
C ASN A 167 -23.16 2.06 24.09
N GLU A 168 -22.13 1.23 24.16
CA GLU A 168 -21.52 0.59 23.00
C GLU A 168 -22.15 -0.78 22.71
N LYS A 169 -21.99 -1.25 21.46
CA LYS A 169 -22.42 -2.59 21.07
C LYS A 169 -21.53 -3.66 21.71
N SER A 170 -22.04 -4.87 21.88
CA SER A 170 -21.22 -5.98 22.40
C SER A 170 -20.11 -6.36 21.42
N VAL A 171 -18.88 -6.50 21.94
CA VAL A 171 -17.73 -6.95 21.14
C VAL A 171 -17.86 -8.43 20.76
N MET A 172 -18.53 -9.24 21.59
CA MET A 172 -18.87 -10.63 21.25
C MET A 172 -19.86 -10.72 20.09
N ASP A 173 -20.92 -9.92 20.12
CA ASP A 173 -21.90 -9.88 19.03
C ASP A 173 -21.26 -9.37 17.72
N ALA A 174 -20.32 -8.42 17.84
CA ALA A 174 -19.51 -7.97 16.71
C ALA A 174 -18.64 -9.10 16.13
N LYS A 175 -18.00 -9.94 16.97
CA LYS A 175 -17.20 -11.09 16.52
C LYS A 175 -18.03 -12.10 15.76
N ASN A 176 -19.26 -12.36 16.21
CA ASN A 176 -20.19 -13.26 15.51
C ASN A 176 -20.57 -12.73 14.11
N ASN A 177 -20.49 -11.42 13.91
CA ASN A 177 -20.78 -10.74 12.65
C ASN A 177 -19.51 -10.27 11.92
N LYS A 178 -18.38 -10.97 12.09
CA LYS A 178 -17.06 -10.59 11.54
C LYS A 178 -17.08 -10.26 10.05
N HIS A 179 -17.88 -10.97 9.25
CA HIS A 179 -18.02 -10.72 7.80
C HIS A 179 -18.36 -9.26 7.48
N LYS A 180 -19.24 -8.62 8.27
CA LYS A 180 -19.63 -7.21 8.03
C LYS A 180 -18.44 -6.27 8.18
N PHE A 181 -17.56 -6.54 9.16
CA PHE A 181 -16.35 -5.75 9.37
C PHE A 181 -15.30 -6.01 8.30
N GLU A 182 -15.19 -7.25 7.82
CA GLU A 182 -14.30 -7.59 6.70
C GLU A 182 -14.74 -6.87 5.41
N GLU A 183 -16.04 -6.84 5.12
CA GLU A 183 -16.59 -6.11 3.97
C GLU A 183 -16.35 -4.59 4.09
N GLN A 184 -16.59 -4.00 5.27
CA GLN A 184 -16.30 -2.60 5.55
C GLN A 184 -14.80 -2.28 5.42
N LYS A 185 -13.94 -3.19 5.90
CA LYS A 185 -12.49 -3.08 5.76
C LYS A 185 -12.07 -3.09 4.29
N VAL A 186 -12.61 -4.00 3.49
CA VAL A 186 -12.35 -4.02 2.04
C VAL A 186 -12.78 -2.71 1.39
N LYS A 187 -13.95 -2.16 1.75
CA LYS A 187 -14.40 -0.86 1.24
C LYS A 187 -13.43 0.26 1.62
N ARG A 188 -13.03 0.34 2.89
CA ARG A 188 -12.07 1.35 3.39
C ARG A 188 -10.72 1.23 2.70
N ASP A 189 -10.20 0.01 2.60
CA ASP A 189 -8.90 -0.25 1.98
C ASP A 189 -8.93 0.07 0.46
N GLY A 190 -10.09 -0.13 -0.18
CA GLY A 190 -10.33 0.30 -1.57
C GLY A 190 -10.30 1.81 -1.73
N ILE A 191 -10.96 2.56 -0.84
CA ILE A 191 -10.93 4.04 -0.83
C ILE A 191 -9.50 4.55 -0.61
N LEU A 192 -8.77 3.95 0.33
CA LEU A 192 -7.36 4.27 0.57
C LEU A 192 -6.48 3.96 -0.65
N GLY A 193 -6.78 2.90 -1.39
CA GLY A 193 -6.14 2.60 -2.66
C GLY A 193 -6.35 3.70 -3.70
N LEU A 194 -7.59 4.18 -3.85
CA LEU A 194 -7.91 5.29 -4.75
C LEU A 194 -7.21 6.59 -4.34
N GLU A 195 -7.15 6.89 -3.03
CA GLU A 195 -6.45 8.06 -2.50
C GLU A 195 -4.95 8.04 -2.83
N ARG A 196 -4.31 6.88 -2.74
CA ARG A 196 -2.91 6.71 -3.18
C ARG A 196 -2.75 6.94 -4.68
N CYS A 197 -3.64 6.40 -5.52
CA CYS A 197 -3.61 6.65 -6.95
C CYS A 197 -3.81 8.14 -7.27
N ALA A 198 -4.75 8.82 -6.60
CA ALA A 198 -4.95 10.26 -6.75
C ALA A 198 -3.69 11.05 -6.36
N SER A 199 -3.02 10.63 -5.27
CA SER A 199 -1.77 11.25 -4.80
C SER A 199 -0.65 11.15 -5.83
N GLU A 200 -0.58 10.08 -6.64
CA GLU A 200 0.41 9.98 -7.72
C GLU A 200 0.21 11.07 -8.78
N TYR A 201 -1.03 11.43 -9.09
CA TYR A 201 -1.31 12.54 -10.01
C TYR A 201 -1.01 13.89 -9.38
N VAL A 202 -1.24 14.06 -8.08
CA VAL A 202 -0.83 15.27 -7.35
C VAL A 202 0.70 15.41 -7.34
N ASN A 203 1.44 14.32 -7.18
CA ASN A 203 2.90 14.34 -7.31
C ASN A 203 3.34 14.75 -8.72
N LYS A 204 2.69 14.24 -9.77
CA LYS A 204 2.96 14.67 -11.15
C LYS A 204 2.63 16.15 -11.37
N MET A 205 1.54 16.64 -10.78
CA MET A 205 1.22 18.09 -10.80
C MET A 205 2.36 18.91 -10.19
N LEU A 206 2.93 18.45 -9.06
CA LEU A 206 4.08 19.10 -8.43
C LEU A 206 5.33 19.05 -9.31
N GLU A 207 5.63 17.91 -9.93
CA GLU A 207 6.74 17.77 -10.89
C GLU A 207 6.61 18.76 -12.07
N ILE A 208 5.37 18.99 -12.56
CA ILE A 208 5.08 19.97 -13.62
C ILE A 208 5.23 21.42 -13.13
N VAL A 209 4.88 21.70 -11.89
CA VAL A 209 5.06 23.04 -11.28
C VAL A 209 6.56 23.38 -11.16
N GLU A 210 7.37 22.39 -10.83
CA GLU A 210 8.81 22.55 -10.64
C GLU A 210 9.63 22.46 -11.95
N SER A 211 9.00 22.08 -13.08
CA SER A 211 9.67 21.98 -14.38
C SER A 211 9.98 23.34 -15.01
N ASP A 212 10.95 23.36 -15.93
CA ASP A 212 11.35 24.55 -16.69
C ASP A 212 10.65 24.68 -18.06
N ASP A 213 9.77 23.74 -18.41
CA ASP A 213 8.99 23.74 -19.65
C ASP A 213 7.48 23.88 -19.35
N PRO A 214 6.95 25.13 -19.36
CA PRO A 214 5.55 25.37 -19.07
C PRO A 214 4.60 24.90 -20.20
N GLU A 215 5.06 24.86 -21.45
CA GLU A 215 4.22 24.46 -22.60
C GLU A 215 3.97 22.95 -22.58
N GLU A 216 5.02 22.16 -22.34
CA GLU A 216 4.89 20.71 -22.14
C GLU A 216 4.06 20.41 -20.88
N GLY A 217 4.28 21.19 -19.81
CA GLY A 217 3.52 21.09 -18.56
C GLY A 217 2.02 21.28 -18.74
N GLU A 218 1.60 22.36 -19.41
CA GLU A 218 0.19 22.66 -19.68
C GLU A 218 -0.47 21.54 -20.50
N MET A 219 0.21 21.06 -21.54
CA MET A 219 -0.25 19.95 -22.37
C MET A 219 -0.46 18.67 -21.52
N LEU A 220 0.49 18.32 -20.65
CA LEU A 220 0.38 17.16 -19.78
C LEU A 220 -0.77 17.28 -18.77
N LEU A 221 -0.97 18.47 -18.20
CA LEU A 221 -2.05 18.74 -17.26
C LEU A 221 -3.41 18.50 -17.92
N ILE A 222 -3.65 19.13 -19.07
CA ILE A 222 -4.96 19.08 -19.75
C ILE A 222 -5.22 17.70 -20.35
N MET A 223 -4.22 17.09 -21.01
CA MET A 223 -4.45 15.85 -21.76
C MET A 223 -4.44 14.59 -20.90
N SER A 224 -3.78 14.61 -19.74
CA SER A 224 -3.55 13.39 -18.96
C SER A 224 -3.82 13.55 -17.47
N VAL A 225 -3.21 14.54 -16.81
CA VAL A 225 -3.19 14.58 -15.34
C VAL A 225 -4.55 14.99 -14.77
N PHE A 226 -5.15 16.07 -15.27
CA PHE A 226 -6.44 16.56 -14.77
C PHE A 226 -7.59 15.58 -15.02
N PRO A 227 -7.77 14.99 -16.22
CA PRO A 227 -8.83 14.00 -16.43
C PRO A 227 -8.66 12.78 -15.52
N SER A 228 -7.46 12.21 -15.46
CA SER A 228 -7.20 11.01 -14.67
C SER A 228 -7.40 11.24 -13.17
N PHE A 229 -6.94 12.39 -12.65
CA PHE A 229 -7.16 12.76 -11.26
C PHE A 229 -8.64 12.93 -10.95
N SER A 230 -9.38 13.66 -11.81
CA SER A 230 -10.82 13.90 -11.63
C SER A 230 -11.61 12.60 -11.56
N ASP A 231 -11.33 11.66 -12.46
CA ASP A 231 -12.02 10.37 -12.50
C ASP A 231 -11.79 9.54 -11.23
N ILE A 232 -10.56 9.53 -10.71
CA ILE A 232 -10.23 8.81 -9.47
C ILE A 232 -10.84 9.51 -8.26
N PHE A 233 -10.71 10.84 -8.18
CA PHE A 233 -11.25 11.62 -7.07
C PHE A 233 -12.78 11.52 -7.00
N GLU A 234 -13.45 11.48 -8.15
CA GLU A 234 -14.89 11.26 -8.22
C GLU A 234 -15.30 9.89 -7.67
N GLN A 235 -14.49 8.84 -7.88
CA GLN A 235 -14.74 7.53 -7.28
C GLN A 235 -14.60 7.56 -5.75
N ILE A 236 -13.62 8.30 -5.23
CA ILE A 236 -13.47 8.53 -3.78
C ILE A 236 -14.72 9.26 -3.26
N ARG A 237 -15.10 10.38 -3.89
CA ARG A 237 -16.25 11.21 -3.49
C ARG A 237 -17.57 10.44 -3.49
N ARG A 238 -17.82 9.61 -4.50
CA ARG A 238 -19.01 8.74 -4.56
C ARG A 238 -19.04 7.70 -3.45
N SER A 239 -17.88 7.26 -2.98
CA SER A 239 -17.75 6.22 -1.96
C SER A 239 -17.85 6.78 -0.54
N ASP A 240 -17.22 7.94 -0.30
CA ASP A 240 -17.18 8.68 0.96
C ASP A 240 -16.83 10.16 0.71
N ALA A 241 -17.84 11.04 0.81
CA ALA A 241 -17.69 12.46 0.53
C ALA A 241 -16.90 13.23 1.60
N GLU A 242 -17.00 12.81 2.87
CA GLU A 242 -16.25 13.45 3.97
C GLU A 242 -14.77 13.12 3.87
N TYR A 243 -14.46 11.84 3.62
CA TYR A 243 -13.08 11.42 3.37
C TYR A 243 -12.49 12.11 2.14
N ALA A 244 -13.24 12.20 1.03
CA ALA A 244 -12.80 12.91 -0.18
C ALA A 244 -12.45 14.38 0.10
N LYS A 245 -13.25 15.08 0.92
CA LYS A 245 -12.96 16.45 1.33
C LYS A 245 -11.64 16.55 2.10
N HIS A 246 -11.42 15.67 3.07
CA HIS A 246 -10.16 15.62 3.81
C HIS A 246 -8.96 15.30 2.91
N SER A 247 -9.11 14.38 1.96
CA SER A 247 -8.07 14.07 0.97
C SER A 247 -7.74 15.29 0.11
N MET A 248 -8.73 16.03 -0.39
CA MET A 248 -8.43 17.24 -1.18
C MET A 248 -7.74 18.32 -0.34
N ASP A 249 -8.20 18.55 0.89
CA ASP A 249 -7.54 19.52 1.79
C ASP A 249 -6.06 19.17 1.94
N HIS A 250 -5.73 17.88 2.07
CA HIS A 250 -4.36 17.41 2.10
C HIS A 250 -3.62 17.63 0.77
N PHE A 251 -4.22 17.29 -0.37
CA PHE A 251 -3.61 17.50 -1.70
C PHE A 251 -3.31 18.99 -1.96
N MET A 252 -4.24 19.89 -1.65
CA MET A 252 -4.03 21.33 -1.79
C MET A 252 -2.95 21.86 -0.85
N GLN A 253 -2.88 21.37 0.39
CA GLN A 253 -1.82 21.74 1.33
C GLN A 253 -0.46 21.22 0.85
N TYR A 254 -0.41 20.00 0.33
CA TYR A 254 0.79 19.40 -0.23
C TYR A 254 1.31 20.22 -1.43
N MET A 255 0.42 20.60 -2.35
CA MET A 255 0.77 21.45 -3.50
C MET A 255 1.28 22.83 -3.10
N LYS A 256 0.77 23.42 -2.01
CA LYS A 256 1.23 24.73 -1.51
C LYS A 256 2.59 24.65 -0.80
N GLY A 257 2.91 23.49 -0.23
CA GLY A 257 4.06 23.32 0.66
C GLY A 257 3.89 24.03 2.01
N PRO A 258 4.80 23.81 2.96
CA PRO A 258 4.76 24.44 4.27
C PRO A 258 5.08 25.94 4.19
N LYS A 259 4.55 26.75 5.14
CA LYS A 259 4.70 28.22 5.13
C LYS A 259 6.14 28.73 5.09
N ASN A 260 7.07 27.98 5.68
CA ASN A 260 8.50 28.31 5.72
C ASN A 260 9.26 27.86 4.46
N ARG A 261 8.68 26.99 3.65
CA ARG A 261 9.25 26.47 2.41
C ARG A 261 8.11 26.18 1.43
N PRO A 262 7.49 27.21 0.84
CA PRO A 262 6.44 27.02 -0.14
C PRO A 262 6.99 26.31 -1.38
N THR A 263 6.09 25.71 -2.16
CA THR A 263 6.42 25.11 -3.45
C THR A 263 7.03 26.14 -4.40
N VAL A 264 8.08 25.75 -5.12
CA VAL A 264 8.73 26.61 -6.10
C VAL A 264 7.98 26.47 -7.42
N ASP A 265 7.30 27.53 -7.84
CA ASP A 265 6.54 27.57 -9.08
C ASP A 265 7.43 28.09 -10.23
N THR A 266 8.15 27.18 -10.87
CA THR A 266 9.05 27.50 -11.99
C THR A 266 8.25 27.70 -13.28
N SER A 267 7.21 26.90 -13.49
CA SER A 267 6.38 26.93 -14.71
C SER A 267 5.26 27.98 -14.68
N GLY A 268 4.90 28.50 -13.50
CA GLY A 268 3.77 29.44 -13.35
C GLY A 268 2.40 28.76 -13.35
N LEU A 269 2.36 27.41 -13.31
CA LEU A 269 1.15 26.60 -13.42
C LEU A 269 0.51 26.29 -12.06
N LEU A 270 1.17 26.60 -10.94
CA LEU A 270 0.65 26.31 -9.61
C LEU A 270 -0.76 26.91 -9.35
N PRO A 271 -1.05 28.18 -9.72
CA PRO A 271 -2.39 28.74 -9.53
C PRO A 271 -3.46 28.02 -10.35
N VAL A 272 -3.11 27.55 -11.56
CA VAL A 272 -4.02 26.81 -12.44
C VAL A 272 -4.40 25.47 -11.82
N ILE A 273 -3.41 24.75 -11.28
CA ILE A 273 -3.63 23.47 -10.60
C ILE A 273 -4.46 23.66 -9.33
N LEU A 274 -4.15 24.66 -8.52
CA LEU A 274 -4.93 24.93 -7.29
C LEU A 274 -6.39 25.29 -7.63
N GLY A 275 -6.63 26.11 -8.66
CA GLY A 275 -7.98 26.41 -9.14
C GLY A 275 -8.72 25.15 -9.60
N PHE A 276 -8.05 24.30 -10.38
CA PHE A 276 -8.59 22.99 -10.79
C PHE A 276 -9.01 22.13 -9.59
N LEU A 277 -8.14 21.97 -8.58
CA LEU A 277 -8.45 21.16 -7.39
C LEU A 277 -9.66 21.72 -6.61
N GLU A 278 -9.77 23.04 -6.50
CA GLU A 278 -10.92 23.70 -5.87
C GLU A 278 -12.22 23.41 -6.62
N ASP A 279 -12.20 23.47 -7.95
CA ASP A 279 -13.39 23.21 -8.78
C ASP A 279 -13.80 21.73 -8.73
N VAL A 280 -12.83 20.81 -8.70
CA VAL A 280 -13.08 19.38 -8.54
C VAL A 280 -13.79 19.08 -7.21
N VAL A 281 -13.37 19.71 -6.10
CA VAL A 281 -14.05 19.57 -4.80
C VAL A 281 -15.49 20.04 -4.83
N LYS A 282 -15.74 21.21 -5.43
CA LYS A 282 -17.10 21.75 -5.57
C LYS A 282 -17.98 20.90 -6.48
N GLY A 283 -17.37 20.02 -7.28
CA GLY A 283 -18.07 19.21 -8.28
C GLY A 283 -18.46 20.00 -9.52
N GLU A 284 -17.79 21.12 -9.75
CA GLU A 284 -18.03 22.00 -10.89
C GLU A 284 -17.35 21.48 -12.17
N GLN A 285 -16.36 20.59 -12.04
CA GLN A 285 -15.69 19.95 -13.17
C GLN A 285 -16.08 18.47 -13.27
N GLY A 286 -17.05 18.17 -14.12
CA GLY A 286 -17.15 16.86 -14.75
C GLY A 286 -16.15 16.75 -15.90
N ALA A 287 -15.74 15.55 -16.29
CA ALA A 287 -14.83 15.30 -17.42
C ALA A 287 -15.22 16.06 -18.73
N SER A 288 -16.50 16.44 -18.87
CA SER A 288 -17.01 17.24 -19.99
C SER A 288 -16.54 18.71 -20.01
N ALA A 289 -15.98 19.24 -18.91
CA ALA A 289 -15.54 20.64 -18.83
C ALA A 289 -14.28 20.92 -19.68
N PHE A 290 -13.53 19.87 -20.05
CA PHE A 290 -12.31 19.97 -20.87
C PHE A 290 -12.49 19.49 -22.32
N GLY A 291 -13.72 19.28 -22.77
CA GLY A 291 -14.01 19.04 -24.20
C GLY A 291 -13.60 17.67 -24.73
N PHE A 292 -13.84 16.60 -23.98
CA PHE A 292 -13.84 15.21 -24.48
C PHE A 292 -15.26 14.67 -24.62
#